data_AF-A0A0M2UD49-F1
#
_entry.id   AF-A0A0M2UD49-F1
#
_cell.length_a   1.000
_cell.length_b   1.000
_cell.length_c   1.000
_cell.angle_alpha   90.00
_cell.angle_beta   90.00
_cell.angle_gamma   90.00
#
_symmetry.space_group_name_H-M   'P 1'
#
loop_
_entity.id
_entity.type
_entity.pdbx_description
1 polymer ?
#
loop_
_entity_poly.entity_id
_entity_poly.type
_entity_poly.pdbx_seq_one_letter_code
_entity_poly.pdbx_strand_id
1 'polypeptide(L)'
;MKLPLPKVIKTKRSAKTTHKSRTPTPAGNTVQYWLPVRDVSNGILRRSDDRLVAIIRVEPAAFTLLSQAERARRIAALHEVIQALPGAVQVCAVPRPIDLDAYITGLEAKLVEVDGSRKTILRGYVHYVRGLAATAAAMERRFYLLVTGDGKNKGVREELLHRMMELVAALNRAELQAHLCSDQEVLDLLFCFFHPAQAAFERAAIPAVAPVYTTAKDVMEYGLD
;
A
#
# COMPACT_ATOMS: atom_id res chain seq x y z
N MET A 1 64.42 -29.24 36.13
CA MET A 1 63.74 -30.48 35.70
C MET A 1 62.24 -30.29 35.86
N LYS A 2 61.47 -30.56 34.80
CA LYS A 2 60.01 -30.79 34.75
C LYS A 2 59.05 -29.59 34.94
N LEU A 3 58.43 -29.22 33.82
CA LEU A 3 57.09 -28.62 33.76
C LEU A 3 56.06 -29.47 34.51
N PRO A 4 54.96 -28.84 34.93
CA PRO A 4 53.67 -29.45 34.61
C PRO A 4 52.61 -28.42 34.15
N LEU A 5 51.96 -28.73 33.03
CA LEU A 5 50.54 -28.46 32.76
C LEU A 5 49.85 -29.84 32.66
N PRO A 6 48.51 -30.02 32.70
CA PRO A 6 47.40 -29.07 32.85
C PRO A 6 46.32 -29.53 33.87
N LYS A 7 45.29 -28.71 34.15
CA LYS A 7 43.93 -29.22 34.44
C LYS A 7 42.86 -28.35 33.76
N VAL A 8 41.91 -29.06 33.19
CA VAL A 8 40.91 -28.65 32.21
C VAL A 8 39.54 -28.42 32.90
N ILE A 9 38.89 -27.31 32.53
CA ILE A 9 37.45 -26.99 32.51
C ILE A 9 36.68 -26.88 33.86
N LYS A 10 36.07 -25.70 34.09
CA LYS A 10 34.59 -25.52 34.13
C LYS A 10 34.19 -24.03 34.14
N THR A 11 33.67 -23.60 32.99
CA THR A 11 32.88 -22.38 32.77
C THR A 11 31.66 -22.34 33.68
N LYS A 12 31.47 -21.28 34.48
CA LYS A 12 30.14 -20.86 34.95
C LYS A 12 30.02 -19.34 35.16
N ARG A 13 29.06 -18.80 34.39
CA ARG A 13 28.05 -17.77 34.74
C ARG A 13 28.44 -16.29 34.61
N SER A 14 28.20 -15.83 33.38
CA SER A 14 27.81 -14.47 32.99
C SER A 14 26.88 -13.79 34.02
N ALA A 15 27.29 -12.60 34.46
CA ALA A 15 26.49 -11.67 35.23
C ALA A 15 25.53 -10.92 34.31
N LYS A 16 24.24 -10.94 34.65
CA LYS A 16 23.16 -10.25 33.95
C LYS A 16 23.34 -8.73 34.03
N THR A 17 23.70 -8.09 32.93
CA THR A 17 23.53 -6.64 32.75
C THR A 17 22.08 -6.36 32.36
N THR A 18 21.33 -5.79 33.30
CA THR A 18 19.97 -5.29 33.10
C THR A 18 19.97 -4.15 32.08
N HIS A 19 19.53 -4.41 30.85
CA HIS A 19 19.20 -3.37 29.87
C HIS A 19 17.94 -2.63 30.33
N LYS A 20 18.16 -1.53 31.07
CA LYS A 20 17.12 -0.53 31.36
C LYS A 20 16.70 0.09 30.03
N SER A 21 15.45 -0.14 29.63
CA SER A 21 14.83 0.44 28.44
C SER A 21 14.96 1.96 28.50
N ARG A 22 15.78 2.54 27.62
CA ARG A 22 15.78 3.98 27.38
C ARG A 22 14.43 4.31 26.77
N THR A 23 13.57 4.97 27.54
CA THR A 23 12.47 5.77 27.00
C THR A 23 13.09 6.77 26.02
N PRO A 24 12.68 6.81 24.74
CA PRO A 24 13.15 7.83 23.83
C PRO A 24 12.53 9.17 24.26
N THR A 25 13.36 10.03 24.83
CA THR A 25 13.08 11.47 24.98
C THR A 25 12.71 12.04 23.61
N PRO A 26 11.70 12.93 23.49
CA PRO A 26 11.22 13.42 22.20
C PRO A 26 12.29 14.30 21.55
N ALA A 27 13.09 13.69 20.68
CA ALA A 27 13.97 14.41 19.77
C ALA A 27 13.10 15.11 18.73
N GLY A 28 13.14 16.44 18.76
CA GLY A 28 12.73 17.42 17.74
C GLY A 28 11.64 17.03 16.75
N ASN A 29 10.49 17.73 16.84
CA ASN A 29 9.46 17.97 15.82
C ASN A 29 9.71 17.27 14.46
N THR A 30 9.63 15.95 14.44
CA THR A 30 9.75 15.20 13.21
C THR A 30 8.36 15.18 12.60
N VAL A 31 8.25 15.37 11.28
CA VAL A 31 6.98 15.31 10.53
C VAL A 31 6.17 14.05 10.87
N GLN A 32 6.86 12.98 11.27
CA GLN A 32 6.28 11.73 11.75
C GLN A 32 5.33 11.86 12.96
N TYR A 33 5.47 12.88 13.80
CA TYR A 33 4.50 13.14 14.88
C TYR A 33 3.15 13.67 14.35
N TRP A 34 3.18 14.38 13.22
CA TRP A 34 2.00 14.97 12.60
C TRP A 34 1.23 13.99 11.72
N LEU A 35 1.89 12.93 11.25
CA LEU A 35 1.25 11.89 10.47
C LEU A 35 0.59 10.86 11.40
N PRO A 36 -0.72 10.57 11.26
CA PRO A 36 -1.37 9.57 12.10
C PRO A 36 -0.93 8.13 11.80
N VAL A 37 0.05 7.92 10.91
CA VAL A 37 0.51 6.60 10.46
C VAL A 37 1.86 6.29 11.09
N ARG A 38 1.97 5.14 11.78
CA ARG A 38 3.23 4.67 12.38
C ARG A 38 4.01 3.77 11.42
N ASP A 39 3.32 2.81 10.80
CA ASP A 39 3.96 1.79 9.98
C ASP A 39 2.95 1.16 8.99
N VAL A 40 3.46 0.61 7.89
CA VAL A 40 2.69 -0.17 6.90
C VAL A 40 3.43 -1.47 6.67
N SER A 41 2.77 -2.59 6.93
CA SER A 41 3.38 -3.93 6.80
C SER A 41 2.35 -4.96 6.37
N ASN A 42 2.63 -5.71 5.31
CA ASN A 42 1.78 -6.79 4.79
C ASN A 42 0.32 -6.33 4.50
N GLY A 43 0.15 -5.14 3.94
CA GLY A 43 -1.15 -4.58 3.60
C GLY A 43 -1.94 -4.01 4.78
N ILE A 44 -1.34 -4.03 5.99
CA ILE A 44 -1.95 -3.46 7.20
C ILE A 44 -1.22 -2.19 7.60
N LEU A 45 -2.01 -1.15 7.79
CA LEU A 45 -1.58 0.12 8.33
C LEU A 45 -1.70 0.13 9.85
N ARG A 46 -0.61 0.46 10.55
CA ARG A 46 -0.61 0.71 12.00
C ARG A 46 -0.67 2.20 12.25
N ARG A 47 -1.70 2.64 12.96
CA ARG A 47 -1.93 4.03 13.30
C ARG A 47 -1.14 4.43 14.55
N SER A 48 -0.92 5.73 14.76
CA SER A 48 -0.17 6.27 15.90
C SER A 48 -0.78 5.93 17.27
N ASP A 49 -2.09 5.68 17.32
CA ASP A 49 -2.84 5.24 18.51
C ASP A 49 -2.85 3.72 18.71
N ASP A 50 -1.99 3.01 17.98
CA ASP A 50 -1.81 1.56 18.04
C ASP A 50 -2.96 0.72 17.47
N ARG A 51 -3.90 1.33 16.73
CA ARG A 51 -4.91 0.59 15.99
C ARG A 51 -4.34 0.04 14.68
N LEU A 52 -4.86 -1.12 14.27
CA LEU A 52 -4.59 -1.72 12.97
C LEU A 52 -5.70 -1.37 12.01
N VAL A 53 -5.35 -1.08 10.76
CA VAL A 53 -6.29 -0.79 9.68
C VAL A 53 -5.94 -1.70 8.52
N ALA A 54 -6.84 -2.60 8.18
CA ALA A 54 -6.76 -3.39 6.97
C ALA A 54 -7.55 -2.68 5.87
N ILE A 55 -6.98 -2.64 4.66
CA ILE A 55 -7.54 -1.89 3.54
C ILE A 55 -7.82 -2.86 2.41
N ILE A 56 -9.08 -2.94 2.00
CA ILE A 56 -9.54 -3.72 0.86
C ILE A 56 -9.82 -2.76 -0.28
N ARG A 57 -9.30 -3.05 -1.47
CA ARG A 57 -9.65 -2.34 -2.69
C ARG A 57 -10.79 -3.09 -3.39
N VAL A 58 -11.76 -2.34 -3.89
CA VAL A 58 -12.89 -2.87 -4.65
C VAL A 58 -12.93 -2.17 -6.00
N GLU A 59 -12.94 -2.96 -7.08
CA GLU A 59 -13.04 -2.44 -8.43
C GLU A 59 -14.48 -2.01 -8.76
N PRO A 60 -14.65 -0.91 -9.51
CA PRO A 60 -15.98 -0.45 -9.91
C PRO A 60 -16.66 -1.47 -10.84
N ALA A 61 -17.96 -1.69 -10.61
CA ALA A 61 -18.79 -2.54 -11.45
C ALA A 61 -19.88 -1.74 -12.17
N ALA A 62 -20.06 -1.98 -13.47
CA ALA A 62 -21.03 -1.27 -14.30
C ALA A 62 -22.44 -1.89 -14.20
N PHE A 63 -23.18 -1.58 -13.13
CA PHE A 63 -24.56 -2.07 -12.93
C PHE A 63 -25.55 -1.62 -14.02
N THR A 64 -25.23 -0.58 -14.78
CA THR A 64 -26.07 -0.03 -15.86
C THR A 64 -26.13 -0.93 -17.10
N LEU A 65 -25.11 -1.75 -17.32
CA LEU A 65 -25.03 -2.67 -18.46
C LEU A 65 -25.72 -4.02 -18.19
N LEU A 66 -26.18 -4.24 -16.96
CA LEU A 66 -26.82 -5.48 -16.53
C LEU A 66 -28.31 -5.48 -16.85
N SER A 67 -28.86 -6.66 -17.14
CA SER A 67 -30.32 -6.85 -17.19
C SER A 67 -30.95 -6.58 -15.82
N GLN A 68 -32.26 -6.30 -15.77
CA GLN A 68 -32.95 -6.03 -14.52
C GLN A 68 -32.85 -7.19 -13.52
N ALA A 69 -32.99 -8.44 -14.00
CA ALA A 69 -32.89 -9.63 -13.17
C ALA A 69 -31.48 -9.83 -12.62
N GLU A 70 -30.45 -9.63 -13.45
CA GLU A 70 -29.05 -9.74 -13.06
C GLU A 70 -28.66 -8.67 -12.04
N ARG A 71 -29.06 -7.42 -12.31
CA ARG A 71 -28.86 -6.30 -11.41
C ARG A 71 -29.49 -6.57 -10.05
N ALA A 72 -30.71 -7.10 -10.00
CA ALA A 72 -31.39 -7.46 -8.76
C ALA A 72 -30.66 -8.56 -7.97
N ARG A 73 -30.21 -9.63 -8.65
CA ARG A 73 -29.39 -10.69 -8.03
C ARG A 73 -28.11 -10.14 -7.42
N ARG A 74 -27.38 -9.31 -8.16
CA ARG A 74 -26.10 -8.74 -7.71
C ARG A 74 -26.28 -7.76 -6.55
N ILE A 75 -27.35 -6.96 -6.56
CA ILE A 75 -27.71 -6.08 -5.43
C ILE A 75 -28.05 -6.92 -4.18
N ALA A 76 -28.81 -8.01 -4.33
CA ALA A 76 -29.13 -8.90 -3.21
C ALA A 76 -27.86 -9.53 -2.60
N ALA A 77 -26.94 -10.01 -3.44
CA ALA A 77 -25.66 -10.55 -2.99
C ALA A 77 -24.82 -9.49 -2.26
N LEU A 78 -24.76 -8.26 -2.78
CA LEU A 78 -24.07 -7.15 -2.10
C LEU A 78 -24.72 -6.81 -0.75
N HIS A 79 -26.04 -6.83 -0.67
CA HIS A 79 -26.75 -6.60 0.59
C HIS A 79 -26.36 -7.62 1.66
N GLU A 80 -26.27 -8.91 1.32
CA GLU A 80 -25.78 -9.95 2.24
C GLU A 80 -24.36 -9.68 2.72
N VAL A 81 -23.46 -9.24 1.83
CA VAL A 81 -22.09 -8.88 2.21
C VAL A 81 -22.06 -7.70 3.17
N ILE A 82 -22.84 -6.64 2.89
CA ILE A 82 -22.93 -5.45 3.75
C ILE A 82 -23.46 -5.84 5.14
N GLN A 83 -24.45 -6.73 5.19
CA GLN A 83 -25.01 -7.21 6.44
C GLN A 83 -24.00 -8.04 7.26
N ALA A 84 -23.09 -8.74 6.59
CA ALA A 84 -22.01 -9.51 7.20
C ALA A 84 -20.77 -8.66 7.56
N LEU A 85 -20.78 -7.33 7.32
CA LEU A 85 -19.60 -6.50 7.59
C LEU A 85 -19.25 -6.46 9.08
N PRO A 86 -17.96 -6.59 9.41
CA PRO A 86 -17.51 -6.55 10.79
C PRO A 86 -17.51 -5.10 11.32
N GLY A 87 -18.51 -4.76 12.13
CA GLY A 87 -18.52 -3.53 12.95
C GLY A 87 -18.25 -2.24 12.17
N ALA A 88 -17.36 -1.38 12.70
CA ALA A 88 -17.07 -0.08 12.12
C ALA A 88 -16.16 -0.19 10.88
N VAL A 89 -16.79 -0.25 9.70
CA VAL A 89 -16.15 -0.19 8.39
C VAL A 89 -16.30 1.22 7.81
N GLN A 90 -15.22 1.77 7.29
CA GLN A 90 -15.22 3.04 6.57
C GLN A 90 -15.07 2.78 5.07
N VAL A 91 -16.03 3.29 4.29
CA VAL A 91 -15.95 3.27 2.82
C VAL A 91 -15.32 4.58 2.38
N CYS A 92 -14.29 4.53 1.54
CA CYS A 92 -13.72 5.72 0.92
C CYS A 92 -13.64 5.58 -0.60
N ALA A 93 -13.77 6.71 -1.30
CA ALA A 93 -13.60 6.78 -2.74
C ALA A 93 -12.60 7.88 -3.06
N VAL A 94 -11.48 7.50 -3.65
CA VAL A 94 -10.36 8.42 -3.90
C VAL A 94 -10.20 8.60 -5.40
N PRO A 95 -10.25 9.84 -5.91
CA PRO A 95 -9.96 10.10 -7.30
C PRO A 95 -8.45 9.98 -7.54
N ARG A 96 -8.07 9.39 -8.66
CA ARG A 96 -6.68 9.26 -9.11
C ARG A 96 -6.63 9.54 -10.60
N PRO A 97 -5.59 10.21 -11.15
CA PRO A 97 -5.41 10.24 -12.59
C PRO A 97 -5.31 8.82 -13.14
N ILE A 98 -5.90 8.61 -14.30
CA ILE A 98 -5.80 7.34 -15.00
C ILE A 98 -4.36 7.11 -15.47
N ASP A 99 -3.86 5.91 -15.23
CA ASP A 99 -2.55 5.50 -15.70
C ASP A 99 -2.68 4.94 -17.12
N LEU A 100 -2.16 5.69 -18.11
CA LEU A 100 -2.15 5.26 -19.51
C LEU A 100 -0.77 4.79 -19.96
N ASP A 101 0.24 4.75 -19.09
CA ASP A 101 1.63 4.47 -19.48
C ASP A 101 1.76 3.08 -20.09
N ALA A 102 1.16 2.07 -19.45
CA ALA A 102 1.15 0.70 -19.95
C ALA A 102 0.42 0.58 -21.30
N TYR A 103 -0.69 1.30 -21.46
CA TYR A 103 -1.46 1.31 -22.69
C TYR A 103 -0.69 1.98 -23.84
N ILE A 104 -0.08 3.15 -23.58
CA ILE A 104 0.78 3.86 -24.53
C ILE A 104 1.96 2.98 -24.92
N THR A 105 2.63 2.34 -23.96
CA THR A 105 3.74 1.41 -24.23
C THR A 105 3.31 0.27 -25.16
N GLY A 106 2.13 -0.30 -24.92
CA GLY A 106 1.55 -1.32 -25.80
C GLY A 106 1.22 -0.81 -27.22
N LEU A 107 0.79 0.44 -27.36
CA LEU A 107 0.58 1.07 -28.66
C LEU A 107 1.91 1.35 -29.39
N GLU A 108 2.95 1.74 -28.66
CA GLU A 108 4.28 1.97 -29.20
C GLU A 108 4.94 0.68 -29.68
N ALA A 109 4.76 -0.43 -28.96
CA ALA A 109 5.19 -1.75 -29.42
C ALA A 109 4.52 -2.13 -30.76
N LYS A 110 3.20 -1.93 -30.86
CA LYS A 110 2.45 -2.15 -32.12
C LYS A 110 2.89 -1.24 -33.25
N LEU A 111 3.41 -0.05 -32.94
CA LEU A 111 3.89 0.89 -33.95
C LEU A 111 5.14 0.39 -34.70
N VAL A 112 5.91 -0.52 -34.09
CA VAL A 112 7.08 -1.16 -34.70
C VAL A 112 6.66 -2.16 -35.79
N GLU A 113 5.52 -2.84 -35.60
CA GLU A 113 5.03 -3.91 -36.48
C GLU A 113 4.20 -3.43 -37.67
N VAL A 114 3.79 -2.15 -37.68
CA VAL A 114 2.82 -1.61 -38.64
C VAL A 114 3.50 -0.79 -39.74
N ASP A 115 3.11 -1.08 -41.00
CA ASP A 115 3.61 -0.41 -42.19
C ASP A 115 2.59 0.51 -42.88
N GLY A 116 3.13 1.45 -43.66
CA GLY A 116 2.38 2.33 -44.55
C GLY A 116 1.49 3.36 -43.82
N SER A 117 0.32 3.64 -44.40
CA SER A 117 -0.64 4.65 -43.90
C SER A 117 -1.12 4.39 -42.47
N ARG A 118 -1.19 3.11 -42.06
CA ARG A 118 -1.59 2.70 -40.71
C ARG A 118 -0.64 3.21 -39.63
N LYS A 119 0.66 3.31 -39.94
CA LYS A 119 1.68 3.81 -39.00
C LYS A 119 1.44 5.28 -38.64
N THR A 120 1.06 6.09 -39.61
CA THR A 120 0.74 7.51 -39.41
C THR A 120 -0.50 7.68 -38.53
N ILE A 121 -1.54 6.89 -38.77
CA ILE A 121 -2.77 6.89 -37.97
C ILE A 121 -2.46 6.50 -36.52
N LEU A 122 -1.70 5.41 -36.33
CA LEU A 122 -1.34 4.93 -35.00
C LEU A 122 -0.45 5.92 -34.24
N ARG A 123 0.49 6.60 -34.92
CA ARG A 123 1.26 7.71 -34.32
C ARG A 123 0.36 8.85 -33.85
N GLY A 124 -0.59 9.28 -34.70
CA GLY A 124 -1.55 10.31 -34.34
C GLY A 124 -2.38 9.90 -33.12
N TYR A 125 -2.82 8.65 -33.07
CA TYR A 125 -3.57 8.11 -31.94
C TYR A 125 -2.74 8.05 -30.65
N VAL A 126 -1.49 7.59 -30.70
CA VAL A 126 -0.58 7.63 -29.53
C VAL A 126 -0.42 9.06 -29.01
N HIS A 127 -0.29 10.04 -29.92
CA HIS A 127 -0.14 11.44 -29.52
C HIS A 127 -1.41 12.00 -28.88
N TYR A 128 -2.58 11.64 -29.42
CA TYR A 128 -3.88 11.96 -28.83
C TYR A 128 -4.04 11.37 -27.42
N VAL A 129 -3.74 10.08 -27.25
CA VAL A 129 -3.83 9.39 -25.95
C VAL A 129 -2.89 10.03 -24.91
N ARG A 130 -1.67 10.42 -25.31
CA ARG A 130 -0.75 11.19 -24.47
C ARG A 130 -1.31 12.55 -24.06
N GLY A 131 -1.95 13.26 -24.99
CA GLY A 131 -2.62 14.53 -24.69
C GLY A 131 -3.78 14.37 -23.70
N LEU A 132 -4.53 13.27 -23.82
CA LEU A 132 -5.61 12.93 -22.89
C LEU A 132 -5.05 12.63 -21.48
N ALA A 133 -3.96 11.87 -21.39
CA ALA A 133 -3.27 11.57 -20.12
C ALA A 133 -2.78 12.84 -19.41
N ALA A 134 -2.28 13.82 -20.18
CA ALA A 134 -1.78 15.09 -19.65
C ALA A 134 -2.90 16.03 -19.18
N THR A 135 -4.16 15.74 -19.52
CA THR A 135 -5.30 16.60 -19.18
C THR A 135 -6.02 16.08 -17.94
N ALA A 136 -6.40 16.96 -17.02
CA ALA A 136 -7.13 16.63 -15.78
C ALA A 136 -8.51 15.96 -15.98
N ALA A 137 -8.96 15.79 -17.23
CA ALA A 137 -10.21 15.11 -17.56
C ALA A 137 -10.14 13.57 -17.40
N ALA A 138 -8.94 13.01 -17.33
CA ALA A 138 -8.74 11.57 -17.29
C ALA A 138 -8.50 11.09 -15.84
N MET A 139 -9.56 11.11 -15.02
CA MET A 139 -9.51 10.62 -13.63
C MET A 139 -10.28 9.31 -13.48
N GLU A 140 -9.67 8.33 -12.83
CA GLU A 140 -10.34 7.15 -12.29
C GLU A 140 -10.74 7.36 -10.83
N ARG A 141 -11.71 6.59 -10.34
CA ARG A 141 -12.11 6.59 -8.92
C ARG A 141 -11.89 5.20 -8.36
N ARG A 142 -11.05 5.11 -7.33
CA ARG A 142 -10.78 3.86 -6.62
C ARG A 142 -11.62 3.81 -5.35
N PHE A 143 -12.19 2.64 -5.07
CA PHE A 143 -13.03 2.41 -3.90
C PHE A 143 -12.26 1.54 -2.90
N TYR A 144 -12.28 1.95 -1.64
CA TYR A 144 -11.61 1.24 -0.57
C TYR A 144 -12.56 1.02 0.60
N LEU A 145 -12.40 -0.12 1.26
CA LEU A 145 -13.00 -0.45 2.54
C LEU A 145 -11.89 -0.51 3.58
N LEU A 146 -11.99 0.36 4.59
CA LEU A 146 -11.05 0.41 5.70
C LEU A 146 -11.72 -0.24 6.91
N VAL A 147 -11.13 -1.32 7.41
CA VAL A 147 -11.61 -2.03 8.58
C VAL A 147 -10.60 -1.88 9.71
N THR A 148 -11.08 -1.46 10.87
CA THR A 148 -10.23 -1.19 12.03
C THR A 148 -10.24 -2.36 13.01
N GLY A 149 -9.07 -2.64 13.60
CA GLY A 149 -8.89 -3.60 14.69
C GLY A 149 -8.06 -3.01 15.83
N ASP A 150 -8.24 -3.53 17.04
CA ASP A 150 -7.44 -3.12 18.20
C ASP A 150 -6.05 -3.79 18.14
N GLY A 151 -5.00 -3.00 17.97
CA GLY A 151 -3.63 -3.52 17.83
C GLY A 151 -2.91 -3.83 19.14
N LYS A 152 -3.55 -3.61 20.30
CA LYS A 152 -2.92 -3.83 21.61
C LYS A 152 -2.72 -5.31 21.96
N ASN A 153 -3.56 -6.19 21.44
CA ASN A 153 -3.55 -7.62 21.78
C ASN A 153 -2.78 -8.44 20.74
N LYS A 154 -2.02 -9.43 21.21
CA LYS A 154 -1.34 -10.40 20.33
C LYS A 154 -2.38 -11.28 19.63
N GLY A 155 -2.21 -11.52 18.33
CA GLY A 155 -3.12 -12.33 17.50
C GLY A 155 -4.21 -11.54 16.77
N VAL A 156 -4.53 -10.32 17.19
CA VAL A 156 -5.59 -9.51 16.52
C VAL A 156 -5.26 -9.21 15.07
N ARG A 157 -3.97 -9.08 14.74
CA ARG A 157 -3.53 -8.92 13.35
C ARG A 157 -3.94 -10.10 12.48
N GLU A 158 -3.71 -11.33 12.95
CA GLU A 158 -4.00 -12.55 12.20
C GLU A 158 -5.51 -12.75 12.08
N GLU A 159 -6.25 -12.48 13.15
CA GLU A 159 -7.71 -12.51 13.14
C GLU A 159 -8.30 -11.46 12.19
N LEU A 160 -7.77 -10.24 12.19
CA LEU A 160 -8.17 -9.19 11.26
C LEU A 160 -7.92 -9.61 9.81
N LEU A 161 -6.73 -10.14 9.50
CA LEU A 161 -6.43 -10.65 8.16
C LEU A 161 -7.38 -11.76 7.73
N HIS A 162 -7.63 -12.73 8.61
CA HIS A 162 -8.53 -13.83 8.32
C HIS A 162 -9.94 -13.33 7.98
N ARG A 163 -10.49 -12.45 8.81
CA ARG A 163 -11.79 -11.80 8.57
C ARG A 163 -11.82 -11.00 7.27
N MET A 164 -10.72 -10.32 6.93
CA MET A 164 -10.64 -9.57 5.67
C MET A 164 -10.62 -10.50 4.46
N MET A 165 -9.95 -11.65 4.55
CA MET A 165 -9.97 -12.64 3.47
C MET A 165 -11.38 -13.21 3.26
N GLU A 166 -12.13 -13.48 4.34
CA GLU A 166 -13.53 -13.90 4.23
C GLU A 166 -14.40 -12.82 3.57
N LEU A 167 -14.21 -11.55 3.95
CA LEU A 167 -14.93 -10.43 3.35
C LEU A 167 -14.61 -10.25 1.87
N VAL A 168 -13.33 -10.36 1.49
CA VAL A 168 -12.88 -10.34 0.09
C VAL A 168 -13.51 -11.49 -0.69
N ALA A 169 -13.56 -12.69 -0.13
CA ALA A 169 -14.21 -13.82 -0.78
C ALA A 169 -15.73 -13.60 -0.94
N ALA A 170 -16.37 -12.98 0.05
CA ALA A 170 -17.80 -12.63 -0.02
C ALA A 170 -18.09 -11.59 -1.10
N LEU A 171 -17.27 -10.54 -1.21
CA LEU A 171 -17.36 -9.53 -2.27
C LEU A 171 -17.18 -10.15 -3.67
N ASN A 172 -16.17 -11.00 -3.84
CA ASN A 172 -15.92 -11.68 -5.11
C ASN A 172 -17.07 -12.63 -5.49
N ARG A 173 -17.71 -13.30 -4.52
CA ARG A 173 -18.93 -14.09 -4.74
C ARG A 173 -20.13 -13.23 -5.16
N ALA A 174 -20.22 -12.00 -4.66
CA ALA A 174 -21.18 -11.00 -5.13
C ALA A 174 -20.78 -10.36 -6.47
N GLU A 175 -19.82 -10.97 -7.17
CA GLU A 175 -19.24 -10.51 -8.44
C GLU A 175 -18.60 -9.11 -8.35
N LEU A 176 -18.23 -8.64 -7.16
CA LEU A 176 -17.46 -7.41 -6.99
C LEU A 176 -16.00 -7.79 -6.80
N GLN A 177 -15.18 -7.48 -7.80
CA GLN A 177 -13.76 -7.78 -7.77
C GLN A 177 -13.11 -6.99 -6.62
N ALA A 178 -12.57 -7.71 -5.64
CA ALA A 178 -11.95 -7.12 -4.47
C ALA A 178 -10.69 -7.89 -4.07
N HIS A 179 -9.74 -7.17 -3.49
CA HIS A 179 -8.49 -7.73 -2.95
C HIS A 179 -7.97 -6.92 -1.76
N LEU A 180 -7.19 -7.57 -0.90
CA LEU A 180 -6.46 -6.88 0.16
C LEU A 180 -5.34 -6.05 -0.48
N CYS A 181 -5.21 -4.79 -0.08
CA CYS A 181 -4.19 -3.89 -0.62
C CYS A 181 -2.78 -4.39 -0.25
N SER A 182 -1.87 -4.34 -1.21
CA SER A 182 -0.43 -4.46 -0.95
C SER A 182 0.14 -3.23 -0.24
N ASP A 183 1.35 -3.33 0.32
CA ASP A 183 2.03 -2.19 0.95
C ASP A 183 2.14 -0.99 -0.02
N GLN A 184 2.44 -1.27 -1.28
CA GLN A 184 2.52 -0.25 -2.34
C GLN A 184 1.17 0.44 -2.58
N GLU A 185 0.06 -0.31 -2.62
CA GLU A 185 -1.28 0.27 -2.80
C GLU A 185 -1.73 1.08 -1.58
N VAL A 186 -1.36 0.66 -0.38
CA VAL A 186 -1.61 1.44 0.84
C VAL A 186 -0.83 2.75 0.80
N LEU A 187 0.44 2.72 0.42
CA LEU A 187 1.25 3.94 0.27
C LEU A 187 0.70 4.86 -0.81
N ASP A 188 0.28 4.31 -1.96
CA ASP A 188 -0.38 5.08 -3.03
C ASP A 188 -1.64 5.78 -2.51
N LEU A 189 -2.47 5.08 -1.73
CA LEU A 189 -3.67 5.66 -1.10
C LEU A 189 -3.30 6.81 -0.17
N LEU A 190 -2.31 6.61 0.72
CA LEU A 190 -1.85 7.67 1.62
C LEU A 190 -1.27 8.85 0.84
N PHE A 191 -0.54 8.60 -0.24
CA PHE A 191 0.02 9.64 -1.10
C PHE A 191 -1.09 10.46 -1.77
N CYS A 192 -2.10 9.79 -2.32
CA CYS A 192 -3.29 10.45 -2.87
C CYS A 192 -4.03 11.30 -1.83
N PHE A 193 -4.08 10.85 -0.58
CA PHE A 193 -4.76 11.55 0.51
C PHE A 193 -3.98 12.76 1.02
N PHE A 194 -2.67 12.62 1.28
CA PHE A 194 -1.84 13.68 1.88
C PHE A 194 -1.27 14.65 0.84
N HIS A 195 -1.09 14.23 -0.41
CA HIS A 195 -0.47 15.03 -1.47
C HIS A 195 -1.34 15.04 -2.75
N PRO A 196 -2.60 15.49 -2.69
CA PRO A 196 -3.54 15.37 -3.81
C PRO A 196 -3.06 16.06 -5.10
N ALA A 197 -2.33 17.17 -4.99
CA ALA A 197 -1.78 17.88 -6.15
C ALA A 197 -0.59 17.14 -6.81
N GLN A 198 0.22 16.43 -6.01
CA GLN A 198 1.40 15.69 -6.50
C GLN A 198 1.04 14.27 -6.92
N ALA A 199 0.03 13.66 -6.29
CA ALA A 199 -0.58 12.39 -6.70
C ALA A 199 -1.11 12.40 -8.14
N ALA A 200 -1.24 13.59 -8.73
CA ALA A 200 -1.53 13.75 -10.13
C ALA A 200 -0.38 13.33 -11.07
N PHE A 201 0.86 13.46 -10.60
CA PHE A 201 2.08 13.37 -11.42
C PHE A 201 3.10 12.36 -10.89
N GLU A 202 3.03 12.04 -9.59
CA GLU A 202 3.99 11.18 -8.89
C GLU A 202 3.29 9.96 -8.29
N ARG A 203 4.07 8.90 -8.11
CA ARG A 203 3.63 7.68 -7.43
C ARG A 203 4.39 7.56 -6.13
N ALA A 204 3.75 7.01 -5.10
CA ALA A 204 4.53 6.51 -3.99
C ALA A 204 5.41 5.39 -4.56
N ALA A 205 6.70 5.39 -4.28
CA ALA A 205 7.57 4.29 -4.65
C ALA A 205 8.21 3.78 -3.37
N ILE A 206 8.18 2.47 -3.17
CA ILE A 206 9.03 1.84 -2.15
C ILE A 206 10.45 1.86 -2.74
N PRO A 207 11.39 2.65 -2.18
CA PRO A 207 12.73 2.70 -2.73
C PRO A 207 13.39 1.33 -2.57
N ALA A 208 14.01 0.82 -3.65
CA ALA A 208 14.66 -0.48 -3.66
C ALA A 208 15.85 -0.56 -2.68
N VAL A 209 16.42 0.60 -2.33
CA VAL A 209 17.49 0.76 -1.35
C VAL A 209 17.04 1.80 -0.34
N ALA A 210 17.18 1.52 0.95
CA ALA A 210 16.92 2.50 1.98
C ALA A 210 17.80 3.74 1.71
N PRO A 211 17.22 4.95 1.68
CA PRO A 211 18.02 6.16 1.50
C PRO A 211 19.11 6.21 2.57
N VAL A 212 20.36 6.37 2.13
CA VAL A 212 21.50 6.51 3.03
C VAL A 212 21.39 7.88 3.66
N TYR A 213 21.07 7.92 4.95
CA TYR A 213 21.09 9.15 5.72
C TYR A 213 22.48 9.31 6.32
N THR A 214 23.31 10.15 5.72
CA THR A 214 24.58 10.55 6.33
C THR A 214 24.27 11.51 7.48
N THR A 215 24.59 11.14 8.72
CA THR A 215 24.37 12.05 9.84
C THR A 215 25.40 13.19 9.78
N ALA A 216 25.09 14.35 10.38
CA ALA A 216 26.03 15.48 10.40
C ALA A 216 27.40 15.12 11.01
N LYS A 217 27.47 14.09 11.86
CA LYS A 217 28.74 13.56 12.37
C LYS A 217 29.51 12.80 11.30
N ASP A 218 28.82 11.94 10.55
CA ASP A 218 29.44 11.16 9.48
C ASP A 218 29.95 12.08 8.34
N VAL A 219 29.23 13.17 8.03
CA VAL A 219 29.69 14.20 7.07
C VAL A 219 30.96 14.92 7.55
N MET A 220 31.07 15.19 8.86
CA MET A 220 32.25 15.86 9.43
C MET A 220 33.47 14.93 9.56
N GLU A 221 33.25 13.63 9.72
CA GLU A 221 34.31 12.64 9.94
C GLU A 221 34.85 12.04 8.63
N TYR A 222 34.01 11.89 7.61
CA TYR A 222 34.39 11.24 6.34
C TYR A 222 34.33 12.17 5.12
N GLY A 223 33.83 13.40 5.27
CA GLY A 223 33.62 14.31 4.14
C GLY A 223 32.43 13.90 3.26
N LEU A 224 32.02 14.80 2.37
CA LEU A 224 31.10 14.48 1.28
C LEU A 224 31.94 13.96 0.11
N ASP A 225 31.86 12.67 -0.17
CA ASP A 225 32.32 12.11 -1.45
C ASP A 225 31.40 12.57 -2.60
#